data_AF-A0A3P1ZZH7-F1
#
_entry.id   AF-A0A3P1ZZH7-F1
#
_cell.length_a   1.000
_cell.length_b   1.000
_cell.length_c   1.000
_cell.angle_alpha   90.00
_cell.angle_beta   90.00
_cell.angle_gamma   90.00
#
_symmetry.space_group_name_H-M   'P 1'
#
loop_
_entity.id
_entity.type
_entity.pdbx_description
1 polymer ?
#
loop_
_entity_poly.entity_id
_entity_poly.type
_entity_poly.pdbx_seq_one_letter_code
_entity_poly.pdbx_strand_id
1 'polypeptide(L)'
;MHKDLLAGLASPEHVRHAPCVPRYPEASRSSPPLAKIRPRPYAQKCVHKKAWAGGSAPAMHRHTEPTCVMGRTRGSWHSWLSACCLWLTLVLLPTLPAAQDAAPADLWLPLEPGLFLGEFPLDETEARLTALRIDPRFFDFVLCSRSQDNGPVRTLSQWGEEYDLAAAINASMYLPDDSTSTGYMRQGTHTNNGRIVQRFGAFFVAGPTDPQLPGAAILDRDNPRWRELLDKYSLVIQNYRMTGEDRRVLWSPGGPHYAISAVAQDGEGHILFLHCHQPVEAHAFARQILHLPLNARTVMYVEGGAQAGLLVRSATLRRELAGISATGFLVTGNLRAAVPNVLGVRRKAAPAPAASGMHGESTGSAEADSAPVRETPQRPDSAQP
;
A
#
# COMPACT_ATOMS: atom_id res chain seq x y z
N MET A 1 12.16 43.92 85.56
CA MET A 1 13.38 43.11 85.71
C MET A 1 13.36 42.02 84.64
N HIS A 2 14.44 41.93 83.84
CA HIS A 2 14.83 40.94 82.79
C HIS A 2 13.91 40.78 81.55
N LYS A 3 14.26 41.25 80.34
CA LYS A 3 15.31 40.86 79.33
C LYS A 3 14.93 39.63 78.48
N ASP A 4 14.55 39.83 77.20
CA ASP A 4 15.32 39.53 75.94
C ASP A 4 14.99 38.09 75.42
N LEU A 5 14.88 37.68 74.15
CA LEU A 5 15.20 38.21 72.80
C LEU A 5 14.56 37.25 71.73
N LEU A 6 14.02 37.81 70.61
CA LEU A 6 14.03 37.39 69.17
C LEU A 6 13.76 35.90 68.73
N ALA A 7 13.24 35.54 67.54
CA ALA A 7 12.61 36.18 66.36
C ALA A 7 12.20 35.09 65.33
N GLY A 8 11.34 35.44 64.35
CA GLY A 8 11.20 34.74 63.06
C GLY A 8 9.75 34.29 62.73
N LEU A 9 8.89 35.19 62.24
CA LEU A 9 8.55 35.43 60.81
C LEU A 9 7.84 34.25 60.11
N ALA A 10 6.74 34.38 59.35
CA ALA A 10 5.65 35.34 59.19
C ALA A 10 4.67 34.67 58.18
N SER A 11 3.37 34.71 58.45
CA SER A 11 2.30 34.62 57.43
C SER A 11 1.55 35.96 57.46
N PRO A 12 0.89 36.36 56.35
CA PRO A 12 -0.57 36.40 56.47
C PRO A 12 -1.36 36.10 55.18
N GLU A 13 -2.43 35.34 55.41
CA GLU A 13 -3.84 35.57 55.07
C GLU A 13 -4.34 35.92 53.65
N HIS A 14 -5.45 35.22 53.38
CA HIS A 14 -6.34 35.28 52.23
C HIS A 14 -7.11 36.60 52.13
N VAL A 15 -7.26 37.09 50.89
CA VAL A 15 -8.38 37.96 50.49
C VAL A 15 -8.99 37.41 49.20
N ARG A 16 -10.30 37.13 49.23
CA ARG A 16 -11.11 36.77 48.05
C ARG A 16 -11.59 38.05 47.35
N HIS A 17 -11.38 38.16 46.04
CA HIS A 17 -12.07 39.12 45.18
C HIS A 17 -12.60 38.47 43.89
N ALA A 18 -13.79 38.90 43.50
CA ALA A 18 -14.59 38.47 42.34
C ALA A 18 -13.96 38.86 40.98
N PRO A 19 -14.30 38.19 39.86
CA PRO A 19 -13.64 38.38 38.58
C PRO A 19 -14.09 39.66 37.85
N CYS A 20 -13.09 40.39 37.33
CA CYS A 20 -13.21 41.60 36.54
C CYS A 20 -13.48 41.27 35.06
N VAL A 21 -14.51 41.86 34.46
CA VAL A 21 -14.84 41.76 33.03
C VAL A 21 -14.23 42.96 32.29
N PRO A 22 -13.45 42.78 31.21
CA PRO A 22 -12.95 43.90 30.42
C PRO A 22 -14.03 44.42 29.46
N ARG A 23 -14.32 45.74 29.52
CA ARG A 23 -15.06 46.49 28.49
C ARG A 23 -14.12 46.83 27.33
N TYR A 24 -14.52 46.51 26.09
CA TYR A 24 -13.93 47.05 24.86
C TYR A 24 -14.75 48.25 24.36
N PRO A 25 -14.13 49.26 23.71
CA PRO A 25 -14.85 50.41 23.16
C PRO A 25 -15.58 50.06 21.86
N GLU A 26 -16.78 50.60 21.70
CA GLU A 26 -17.59 50.53 20.48
C GLU A 26 -16.95 51.30 19.34
N ALA A 27 -16.75 50.63 18.19
CA ALA A 27 -16.39 51.27 16.93
C ALA A 27 -17.58 51.20 15.95
N SER A 28 -17.92 52.37 15.41
CA SER A 28 -19.02 52.70 14.53
C SER A 28 -19.09 51.88 13.23
N ARG A 29 -20.34 51.58 12.82
CA ARG A 29 -20.72 51.01 11.53
C ARG A 29 -20.36 51.94 10.36
N SER A 30 -19.56 51.43 9.42
CA SER A 30 -19.74 51.66 7.97
C SER A 30 -18.97 50.60 7.18
N SER A 31 -19.69 49.74 6.47
CA SER A 31 -19.11 48.66 5.65
C SER A 31 -18.77 49.17 4.25
N PRO A 32 -17.56 48.96 3.72
CA PRO A 32 -17.32 49.05 2.28
C PRO A 32 -17.65 47.70 1.60
N PRO A 33 -18.01 47.67 0.31
CA PRO A 33 -18.43 46.44 -0.36
C PRO A 33 -17.26 45.47 -0.55
N LEU A 34 -17.55 44.18 -0.29
CA LEU A 34 -16.65 43.04 -0.53
C LEU A 34 -16.25 42.96 -2.00
N ALA A 35 -15.02 43.36 -2.32
CA ALA A 35 -14.37 42.98 -3.56
C ALA A 35 -14.17 41.45 -3.57
N LYS A 36 -14.66 40.80 -4.62
CA LYS A 36 -14.54 39.36 -4.86
C LYS A 36 -13.06 38.95 -4.91
N ILE A 37 -12.53 38.40 -3.82
CA ILE A 37 -11.23 37.74 -3.80
C ILE A 37 -11.40 36.35 -4.41
N ARG A 38 -10.97 36.18 -5.67
CA ARG A 38 -10.82 34.86 -6.30
C ARG A 38 -9.64 34.13 -5.65
N PRO A 39 -9.75 32.84 -5.30
CA PRO A 39 -8.59 32.07 -4.86
C PRO A 39 -7.58 31.93 -6.01
N ARG A 40 -6.33 32.30 -5.75
CA ARG A 40 -5.21 32.10 -6.68
C ARG A 40 -4.86 30.60 -6.70
N PRO A 41 -4.80 29.94 -7.88
CA PRO A 41 -4.24 28.60 -7.97
C PRO A 41 -2.72 28.69 -7.80
N TYR A 42 -2.16 27.92 -6.85
CA TYR A 42 -0.73 27.68 -6.76
C TYR A 42 -0.34 26.72 -7.88
N ALA A 43 -0.10 27.27 -9.07
CA ALA A 43 0.48 26.57 -10.20
C ALA A 43 1.88 27.17 -10.43
N GLN A 44 2.91 26.48 -9.96
CA GLN A 44 4.29 26.80 -10.33
C GLN A 44 4.45 26.48 -11.83
N LYS A 45 4.58 27.55 -12.62
CA LYS A 45 4.93 27.48 -14.04
C LYS A 45 6.38 27.02 -14.19
N CYS A 46 6.60 25.86 -14.81
CA CYS A 46 7.89 25.55 -15.43
C CYS A 46 8.09 26.49 -16.63
N VAL A 47 8.93 27.51 -16.45
CA VAL A 47 9.37 28.39 -17.52
C VAL A 47 10.38 27.63 -18.39
N HIS A 48 9.96 27.22 -19.58
CA HIS A 48 10.90 26.82 -20.64
C HIS A 48 11.63 28.07 -21.14
N LYS A 49 12.89 28.23 -20.76
CA LYS A 49 13.81 29.14 -21.46
C LYS A 49 14.14 28.53 -22.83
N LYS A 50 13.55 29.09 -23.88
CA LYS A 50 14.06 28.99 -25.26
C LYS A 50 15.39 29.72 -25.34
N ALA A 51 16.47 29.01 -25.61
CA ALA A 51 17.70 29.61 -26.10
C ALA A 51 17.57 29.83 -27.61
N TRP A 52 17.71 31.08 -28.02
CA TRP A 52 17.96 31.52 -29.38
C TRP A 52 19.39 31.14 -29.78
N ALA A 53 19.55 30.47 -30.92
CA ALA A 53 20.75 30.55 -31.73
C ALA A 53 20.30 30.86 -33.15
N GLY A 54 20.60 32.09 -33.60
CA GLY A 54 20.43 32.51 -34.98
C GLY A 54 21.58 31.95 -35.83
N GLY A 55 21.27 31.59 -37.07
CA GLY A 55 22.24 31.15 -38.06
C GLY A 55 21.53 30.92 -39.40
N SER A 56 21.63 31.91 -40.26
CA SER A 56 20.97 32.05 -41.55
C SER A 56 21.30 30.93 -42.55
N ALA A 57 20.30 30.55 -43.35
CA ALA A 57 20.46 29.76 -44.58
C ALA A 57 21.20 30.56 -45.68
N PRO A 58 21.69 29.90 -46.74
CA PRO A 58 20.82 29.77 -47.92
C PRO A 58 20.87 28.40 -48.64
N ALA A 59 19.91 28.26 -49.54
CA ALA A 59 19.52 27.08 -50.30
C ALA A 59 20.52 26.61 -51.36
N MET A 60 20.37 25.34 -51.79
CA MET A 60 19.95 24.94 -53.16
C MET A 60 20.66 23.64 -53.60
N HIS A 61 19.90 22.56 -53.84
CA HIS A 61 19.94 21.70 -55.05
C HIS A 61 19.42 20.25 -54.84
N ARG A 62 18.31 19.97 -55.55
CA ARG A 62 17.96 18.79 -56.40
C ARG A 62 18.05 17.35 -55.85
N HIS A 63 16.91 16.66 -56.04
CA HIS A 63 16.67 15.28 -56.55
C HIS A 63 17.61 14.16 -56.04
N THR A 64 17.12 13.05 -55.48
CA THR A 64 16.25 12.03 -56.08
C THR A 64 15.83 11.00 -55.01
N GLU A 65 14.61 10.46 -55.11
CA GLU A 65 14.19 9.21 -54.43
C GLU A 65 14.95 8.00 -55.00
N PRO A 66 14.93 6.84 -54.31
CA PRO A 66 14.45 5.68 -55.03
C PRO A 66 13.45 4.81 -54.25
N THR A 67 12.43 4.48 -55.00
CA THR A 67 11.37 3.51 -54.80
C THR A 67 11.85 2.06 -54.68
N CYS A 68 11.12 1.32 -53.84
CA CYS A 68 11.11 -0.13 -53.71
C CYS A 68 10.77 -0.83 -55.05
N VAL A 69 11.56 -1.82 -55.44
CA VAL A 69 11.26 -2.73 -56.57
C VAL A 69 11.24 -4.17 -56.07
N MET A 70 10.07 -4.79 -56.15
CA MET A 70 9.88 -6.24 -56.06
C MET A 70 10.47 -6.92 -57.31
N GLY A 71 11.43 -7.82 -57.09
CA GLY A 71 11.91 -8.77 -58.09
C GLY A 71 11.47 -10.19 -57.74
N ARG A 72 10.56 -10.74 -58.56
CA ARG A 72 10.02 -12.10 -58.49
C ARG A 72 10.87 -12.99 -59.40
N THR A 73 11.40 -14.11 -58.90
CA THR A 73 11.87 -15.22 -59.77
C THR A 73 11.38 -16.57 -59.25
N ARG A 74 10.82 -17.35 -60.18
CA ARG A 74 10.29 -18.71 -60.06
C ARG A 74 11.33 -19.72 -60.58
N GLY A 75 11.26 -20.96 -60.07
CA GLY A 75 11.77 -22.19 -60.71
C GLY A 75 12.50 -23.10 -59.72
N SER A 76 11.89 -24.19 -59.23
CA SER A 76 11.88 -25.55 -59.81
C SER A 76 12.84 -26.47 -59.00
N TRP A 77 12.38 -27.21 -57.98
CA TRP A 77 11.80 -28.57 -57.98
C TRP A 77 12.76 -29.71 -58.45
N HIS A 78 13.08 -30.59 -57.48
CA HIS A 78 13.80 -31.88 -57.51
C HIS A 78 15.34 -31.77 -57.58
N SER A 79 16.16 -32.40 -56.73
CA SER A 79 16.01 -33.75 -56.17
C SER A 79 17.14 -34.11 -55.18
N TRP A 80 16.93 -35.20 -54.40
CA TRP A 80 17.88 -36.04 -53.63
C TRP A 80 18.37 -35.48 -52.26
N LEU A 81 17.78 -35.86 -51.11
CA LEU A 81 17.98 -37.11 -50.36
C LEU A 81 19.45 -37.60 -50.35
N SER A 82 20.26 -37.11 -49.41
CA SER A 82 21.31 -37.86 -48.70
C SER A 82 22.06 -36.94 -47.71
N ALA A 83 21.57 -36.84 -46.47
CA ALA A 83 22.35 -36.50 -45.28
C ALA A 83 21.52 -36.72 -44.00
N CYS A 84 20.78 -37.84 -43.93
CA CYS A 84 20.44 -38.42 -42.64
C CYS A 84 21.72 -39.06 -42.09
N CYS A 85 21.90 -39.02 -40.77
CA CYS A 85 23.05 -39.53 -40.00
C CYS A 85 24.25 -38.56 -39.86
N LEU A 86 24.07 -37.42 -39.16
CA LEU A 86 25.06 -36.88 -38.19
C LEU A 86 24.60 -35.55 -37.53
N TRP A 87 23.41 -35.50 -36.94
CA TRP A 87 23.00 -34.37 -36.08
C TRP A 87 22.08 -34.86 -34.95
N LEU A 88 22.59 -35.74 -34.09
CA LEU A 88 21.84 -36.29 -32.94
C LEU A 88 22.69 -36.37 -31.66
N THR A 89 23.50 -35.35 -31.40
CA THR A 89 24.18 -35.15 -30.10
C THR A 89 24.28 -33.67 -29.77
N LEU A 90 23.26 -33.18 -29.06
CA LEU A 90 23.03 -31.87 -28.39
C LEU A 90 21.57 -31.53 -28.73
N VAL A 91 20.59 -31.54 -27.83
CA VAL A 91 20.51 -30.76 -26.60
C VAL A 91 19.51 -31.47 -25.68
N LEU A 92 20.00 -32.15 -24.66
CA LEU A 92 19.25 -32.47 -23.45
C LEU A 92 19.95 -31.68 -22.33
N LEU A 93 19.91 -30.35 -22.42
CA LEU A 93 20.09 -29.54 -21.22
C LEU A 93 18.72 -29.51 -20.51
N PRO A 94 18.63 -29.94 -19.25
CA PRO A 94 17.45 -29.61 -18.46
C PRO A 94 17.37 -28.08 -18.42
N THR A 95 16.24 -27.52 -18.83
CA THR A 95 15.92 -26.12 -18.57
C THR A 95 15.80 -25.98 -17.06
N LEU A 96 16.92 -25.66 -16.40
CA LEU A 96 16.92 -25.17 -15.04
C LEU A 96 15.98 -23.96 -15.02
N PRO A 97 14.97 -23.92 -14.14
CA PRO A 97 14.22 -22.69 -13.96
C PRO A 97 15.22 -21.60 -13.61
N ALA A 98 15.13 -20.47 -14.31
CA ALA A 98 15.89 -19.28 -13.95
C ALA A 98 15.64 -19.05 -12.46
N ALA A 99 16.69 -19.20 -11.65
CA ALA A 99 16.65 -18.81 -10.26
C ALA A 99 16.26 -17.33 -10.28
N GLN A 100 14.99 -17.07 -9.94
CA GLN A 100 14.61 -15.73 -9.54
C GLN A 100 15.49 -15.45 -8.33
N ASP A 101 16.30 -14.40 -8.41
CA ASP A 101 17.11 -13.94 -7.28
C ASP A 101 16.14 -13.55 -6.14
N ALA A 102 15.69 -14.56 -5.39
CA ALA A 102 15.16 -14.37 -4.08
C ALA A 102 16.30 -13.71 -3.31
N ALA A 103 16.02 -12.52 -2.77
CA ALA A 103 16.91 -11.85 -1.84
C ALA A 103 17.54 -12.88 -0.90
N PRO A 104 18.86 -12.87 -0.65
CA PRO A 104 19.46 -13.75 0.34
C PRO A 104 18.62 -13.70 1.62
N ALA A 105 18.29 -14.87 2.18
CA ALA A 105 17.36 -15.01 3.31
C ALA A 105 17.76 -14.15 4.53
N ASP A 106 19.01 -13.70 4.60
CA ASP A 106 19.58 -12.80 5.60
C ASP A 106 19.04 -11.34 5.54
N LEU A 107 18.46 -10.92 4.39
CA LEU A 107 17.97 -9.53 4.22
C LEU A 107 16.56 -9.30 4.78
N TRP A 108 15.83 -10.37 5.08
CA TRP A 108 14.45 -10.31 5.54
C TRP A 108 14.33 -10.97 6.92
N LEU A 109 14.04 -10.17 7.94
CA LEU A 109 13.69 -10.65 9.26
C LEU A 109 12.26 -11.23 9.26
N PRO A 110 12.07 -12.55 9.44
CA PRO A 110 10.74 -13.12 9.61
C PRO A 110 10.13 -12.67 10.94
N LEU A 111 8.93 -12.10 10.91
CA LEU A 111 8.21 -11.68 12.11
C LEU A 111 7.16 -12.72 12.53
N GLU A 112 6.44 -13.28 11.55
CA GLU A 112 5.44 -14.33 11.67
C GLU A 112 5.12 -14.91 10.26
N PRO A 113 4.37 -16.02 10.13
CA PRO A 113 4.04 -16.59 8.81
C PRO A 113 3.43 -15.55 7.86
N GLY A 114 4.11 -15.35 6.71
CA GLY A 114 3.67 -14.39 5.70
C GLY A 114 4.01 -12.93 5.97
N LEU A 115 4.76 -12.60 7.04
CA LEU A 115 5.15 -11.23 7.38
C LEU A 115 6.66 -11.12 7.62
N PHE A 116 7.33 -10.32 6.80
CA PHE A 116 8.78 -10.16 6.84
C PHE A 116 9.17 -8.68 6.82
N LEU A 117 10.17 -8.30 7.61
CA LEU A 117 10.72 -6.95 7.68
C LEU A 117 12.11 -6.92 7.05
N GLY A 118 12.34 -6.00 6.12
CA GLY A 118 13.65 -5.72 5.55
C GLY A 118 14.04 -4.26 5.74
N GLU A 119 15.33 -4.01 5.93
CA GLU A 119 15.88 -2.66 5.97
C GLU A 119 17.00 -2.54 4.95
N PHE A 120 16.86 -1.59 4.02
CA PHE A 120 17.75 -1.45 2.88
C PHE A 120 18.35 -0.03 2.86
N PRO A 121 19.66 0.11 2.69
CA PRO A 121 20.26 1.41 2.41
C PRO A 121 19.79 1.90 1.03
N LEU A 122 19.60 3.20 0.91
CA LEU A 122 19.28 3.88 -0.34
C LEU A 122 20.55 4.59 -0.84
N ASP A 123 21.14 4.06 -1.92
CA ASP A 123 22.36 4.59 -2.55
C ASP A 123 22.22 6.10 -2.80
N GLU A 124 23.32 6.85 -2.79
CA GLU A 124 23.35 8.32 -2.95
C GLU A 124 22.91 9.13 -1.71
N THR A 125 22.43 8.51 -0.62
CA THR A 125 22.05 9.22 0.63
C THR A 125 22.34 8.39 1.90
N GLU A 126 22.25 8.99 3.09
CA GLU A 126 22.16 8.25 4.36
C GLU A 126 20.73 7.70 4.63
N ALA A 127 19.83 7.77 3.64
CA ALA A 127 18.45 7.34 3.80
C ALA A 127 18.35 5.82 3.85
N ARG A 128 17.35 5.34 4.59
CA ARG A 128 17.04 3.91 4.68
C ARG A 128 15.59 3.66 4.29
N LEU A 129 15.38 2.61 3.49
CA LEU A 129 14.08 2.05 3.22
C LEU A 129 13.79 0.96 4.25
N THR A 130 12.67 1.09 4.96
CA THR A 130 12.04 -0.03 5.65
C THR A 130 10.97 -0.63 4.72
N ALA A 131 11.06 -1.92 4.44
CA ALA A 131 10.07 -2.65 3.66
C ALA A 131 9.43 -3.74 4.53
N LEU A 132 8.11 -3.82 4.52
CA LEU A 132 7.37 -4.91 5.11
C LEU A 132 6.72 -5.72 3.99
N ARG A 133 7.15 -6.97 3.83
CA ARG A 133 6.57 -7.90 2.85
C ARG A 133 5.46 -8.71 3.51
N ILE A 134 4.29 -8.67 2.89
CA ILE A 134 3.04 -9.23 3.39
C ILE A 134 2.48 -10.21 2.36
N ASP A 135 2.25 -11.44 2.79
CA ASP A 135 1.64 -12.48 1.97
C ASP A 135 0.10 -12.45 2.09
N PRO A 136 -0.63 -12.16 0.99
CA PRO A 136 -2.09 -12.14 0.99
C PRO A 136 -2.74 -13.50 1.32
N ARG A 137 -1.99 -14.61 1.38
CA ARG A 137 -2.50 -15.91 1.83
C ARG A 137 -2.74 -15.94 3.34
N PHE A 138 -1.94 -15.22 4.12
CA PHE A 138 -1.99 -15.19 5.59
C PHE A 138 -2.71 -13.95 6.14
N PHE A 139 -2.86 -12.90 5.32
CA PHE A 139 -3.41 -11.63 5.75
C PHE A 139 -4.53 -11.13 4.84
N ASP A 140 -5.53 -10.48 5.45
CA ASP A 140 -6.51 -9.64 4.80
C ASP A 140 -6.06 -8.18 4.84
N PHE A 141 -6.47 -7.42 3.83
CA PHE A 141 -6.26 -5.98 3.78
C PHE A 141 -7.57 -5.26 4.06
N VAL A 142 -7.51 -4.22 4.89
CA VAL A 142 -8.66 -3.44 5.30
C VAL A 142 -8.35 -1.96 5.16
N LEU A 143 -9.30 -1.20 4.66
CA LEU A 143 -9.29 0.25 4.71
C LEU A 143 -9.97 0.68 6.00
N CYS A 144 -9.20 1.26 6.93
CA CYS A 144 -9.76 1.94 8.09
C CYS A 144 -9.80 3.44 7.75
N SER A 145 -10.99 4.03 7.76
CA SER A 145 -11.17 5.43 7.38
C SER A 145 -12.05 6.15 8.38
N ARG A 146 -11.63 7.37 8.73
CA ARG A 146 -12.42 8.29 9.56
C ARG A 146 -13.83 8.49 9.02
N SER A 147 -13.97 8.56 7.70
CA SER A 147 -15.27 8.71 7.04
C SER A 147 -16.22 7.52 7.24
N GLN A 148 -15.69 6.34 7.59
CA GLN A 148 -16.48 5.13 7.76
C GLN A 148 -16.91 4.94 9.22
N ASP A 149 -16.03 5.26 10.18
CA ASP A 149 -16.31 5.08 11.60
C ASP A 149 -16.77 6.38 12.30
N ASN A 150 -16.72 7.52 11.60
CA ASN A 150 -17.00 8.86 12.11
C ASN A 150 -16.15 9.24 13.34
N GLY A 151 -14.98 8.63 13.49
CA GLY A 151 -14.07 8.88 14.59
C GLY A 151 -13.20 10.13 14.44
N PRO A 152 -12.26 10.36 15.37
CA PRO A 152 -11.21 11.35 15.21
C PRO A 152 -10.15 10.86 14.21
N VAL A 153 -9.25 11.77 13.80
CA VAL A 153 -7.97 11.35 13.22
C VAL A 153 -7.15 10.61 14.28
N ARG A 154 -6.39 9.60 13.87
CA ARG A 154 -5.66 8.72 14.78
C ARG A 154 -4.24 8.49 14.29
N THR A 155 -3.31 8.26 15.21
CA THR A 155 -1.97 7.77 14.86
C THR A 155 -2.06 6.37 14.28
N LEU A 156 -0.99 5.89 13.62
CA LEU A 156 -1.00 4.52 13.10
C LEU A 156 -1.15 3.51 14.24
N SER A 157 -0.48 3.72 15.38
CA SER A 157 -0.65 2.85 16.56
C SER A 157 -2.10 2.78 17.04
N GLN A 158 -2.80 3.92 17.11
CA GLN A 158 -4.21 3.95 17.52
C GLN A 158 -5.11 3.18 16.56
N TRP A 159 -4.94 3.39 15.25
CA TRP A 159 -5.62 2.57 14.24
C TRP A 159 -5.32 1.09 14.42
N GLY A 160 -4.05 0.75 14.65
CA GLY A 160 -3.61 -0.62 14.82
C GLY A 160 -4.16 -1.31 16.07
N GLU A 161 -4.34 -0.57 17.17
CA GLU A 161 -4.97 -1.10 18.38
C GLU A 161 -6.48 -1.29 18.22
N GLU A 162 -7.17 -0.27 17.69
CA GLU A 162 -8.63 -0.27 17.60
C GLU A 162 -9.16 -1.28 16.57
N TYR A 163 -8.42 -1.51 15.48
CA TYR A 163 -8.83 -2.41 14.40
C TYR A 163 -8.05 -3.74 14.39
N ASP A 164 -7.26 -4.00 15.42
CA ASP A 164 -6.38 -5.17 15.56
C ASP A 164 -5.52 -5.44 14.30
N LEU A 165 -4.78 -4.41 13.87
CA LEU A 165 -3.94 -4.49 12.68
C LEU A 165 -2.55 -5.03 13.03
N ALA A 166 -2.08 -6.02 12.27
CA ALA A 166 -0.71 -6.52 12.30
C ALA A 166 0.27 -5.51 11.65
N ALA A 167 -0.22 -4.73 10.70
CA ALA A 167 0.54 -3.63 10.10
C ALA A 167 -0.41 -2.55 9.58
N ALA A 168 0.08 -1.32 9.46
CA ALA A 168 -0.67 -0.23 8.84
C ALA A 168 0.25 0.75 8.13
N ILE A 169 -0.21 1.28 7.00
CA ILE A 169 0.43 2.37 6.25
C ILE A 169 -0.65 3.38 5.89
N ASN A 170 -0.27 4.61 5.54
CA ASN A 170 -1.20 5.59 4.98
C ASN A 170 -1.97 4.96 3.79
N ALA A 171 -3.30 5.14 3.74
CA ALA A 171 -4.07 4.69 2.58
C ALA A 171 -3.78 5.58 1.36
N SER A 172 -3.79 6.90 1.56
CA SER A 172 -3.59 7.90 0.51
C SER A 172 -3.37 9.28 1.13
N MET A 173 -2.87 10.22 0.32
CA MET A 173 -3.05 11.65 0.57
C MET A 173 -4.53 12.00 0.72
N TYR A 174 -4.81 12.98 1.57
CA TYR A 174 -6.15 13.42 1.90
C TYR A 174 -6.33 14.93 1.67
N LEU A 175 -7.59 15.36 1.56
CA LEU A 175 -7.99 16.75 1.38
C LEU A 175 -7.88 17.51 2.72
N PRO A 176 -7.91 18.87 2.70
CA PRO A 176 -7.84 19.69 3.92
C PRO A 176 -9.01 19.53 4.90
N ASP A 177 -9.94 18.60 4.65
CA ASP A 177 -11.04 18.23 5.55
C ASP A 177 -10.64 17.13 6.56
N ASP A 178 -9.36 16.72 6.53
CA ASP A 178 -8.79 15.66 7.35
C ASP A 178 -9.62 14.38 7.28
N SER A 179 -10.11 14.02 6.09
CA SER A 179 -10.96 12.85 5.91
C SER A 179 -10.92 12.28 4.49
N THR A 180 -11.16 13.10 3.48
CA THR A 180 -11.44 12.61 2.13
C THR A 180 -10.14 12.33 1.39
N SER A 181 -9.99 11.14 0.79
CA SER A 181 -8.86 10.80 -0.07
C SER A 181 -8.79 11.75 -1.26
N THR A 182 -7.58 12.08 -1.69
CA THR A 182 -7.38 12.83 -2.95
C THR A 182 -7.76 12.02 -4.19
N GLY A 183 -7.82 10.68 -4.10
CA GLY A 183 -8.10 9.75 -5.18
C GLY A 183 -9.34 8.93 -4.91
N TYR A 184 -9.72 8.06 -5.87
CA TYR A 184 -10.80 7.12 -5.66
C TYR A 184 -10.49 6.19 -4.49
N MET A 185 -11.41 6.06 -3.54
CA MET A 185 -11.21 5.22 -2.37
C MET A 185 -12.54 4.68 -1.84
N ARG A 186 -12.64 3.36 -1.76
CA ARG A 186 -13.83 2.66 -1.25
C ARG A 186 -13.50 1.33 -0.56
N GLN A 187 -14.41 0.89 0.28
CA GLN A 187 -14.43 -0.46 0.84
C GLN A 187 -15.88 -0.94 1.03
N GLY A 188 -16.22 -2.06 0.40
CA GLY A 188 -17.57 -2.61 0.44
C GLY A 188 -18.59 -1.58 -0.07
N THR A 189 -19.60 -1.29 0.75
CA THR A 189 -20.63 -0.29 0.45
C THR A 189 -20.20 1.15 0.79
N HIS A 190 -19.12 1.33 1.54
CA HIS A 190 -18.64 2.65 1.93
C HIS A 190 -17.72 3.24 0.86
N THR A 191 -18.01 4.45 0.43
CA THR A 191 -17.17 5.21 -0.50
C THR A 191 -16.68 6.48 0.20
N ASN A 192 -15.37 6.56 0.42
CA ASN A 192 -14.75 7.78 0.95
C ASN A 192 -14.64 8.85 -0.15
N ASN A 193 -14.19 8.46 -1.35
CA ASN A 193 -14.18 9.34 -2.51
C ASN A 193 -14.52 8.56 -3.79
N GLY A 194 -15.61 8.95 -4.45
CA GLY A 194 -16.12 8.31 -5.67
C GLY A 194 -15.43 8.76 -6.95
N ARG A 195 -14.52 9.73 -6.90
CA ARG A 195 -13.87 10.30 -8.09
C ARG A 195 -12.60 9.56 -8.47
N ILE A 196 -12.61 8.93 -9.64
CA ILE A 196 -11.37 8.44 -10.28
C ILE A 196 -10.59 9.61 -10.86
N VAL A 197 -9.40 9.84 -10.33
CA VAL A 197 -8.50 10.91 -10.77
C VAL A 197 -7.69 10.46 -11.98
N GLN A 198 -7.64 11.30 -13.03
CA GLN A 198 -6.98 10.92 -14.29
C GLN A 198 -5.45 10.78 -14.17
N ARG A 199 -4.81 11.67 -13.40
CA ARG A 199 -3.35 11.66 -13.19
C ARG A 199 -2.87 10.54 -12.25
N PHE A 200 -3.78 9.89 -11.54
CA PHE A 200 -3.46 8.74 -10.68
C PHE A 200 -3.55 7.48 -11.52
N GLY A 201 -2.51 6.64 -11.45
CA GLY A 201 -2.29 5.54 -12.38
C GLY A 201 -2.25 4.16 -11.72
N ALA A 202 -2.34 4.09 -10.38
CA ALA A 202 -2.28 2.84 -9.64
C ALA A 202 -3.52 2.70 -8.74
N PHE A 203 -3.99 1.47 -8.61
CA PHE A 203 -5.09 1.09 -7.74
C PHE A 203 -4.67 -0.10 -6.89
N PHE A 204 -4.47 0.11 -5.59
CA PHE A 204 -4.43 -1.02 -4.67
C PHE A 204 -5.84 -1.60 -4.55
N VAL A 205 -5.94 -2.92 -4.67
CA VAL A 205 -7.20 -3.66 -4.59
C VAL A 205 -7.07 -4.86 -3.67
N ALA A 206 -8.13 -5.18 -2.94
CA ALA A 206 -8.19 -6.35 -2.08
C ALA A 206 -9.63 -6.85 -1.86
N GLY A 207 -9.75 -8.07 -1.35
CA GLY A 207 -11.04 -8.72 -1.09
C GLY A 207 -11.80 -8.99 -2.39
N PRO A 208 -11.28 -9.88 -3.25
CA PRO A 208 -11.91 -10.21 -4.53
C PRO A 208 -13.26 -10.90 -4.34
N THR A 209 -14.20 -10.66 -5.25
CA THR A 209 -15.47 -11.38 -5.34
C THR A 209 -15.34 -12.72 -6.06
N ASP A 210 -14.26 -12.90 -6.83
CA ASP A 210 -13.93 -14.11 -7.56
C ASP A 210 -12.72 -14.80 -6.90
N PRO A 211 -12.87 -16.06 -6.42
CA PRO A 211 -11.77 -16.80 -5.80
C PRO A 211 -10.57 -17.06 -6.70
N GLN A 212 -10.70 -16.90 -8.03
CA GLN A 212 -9.59 -17.04 -8.98
C GLN A 212 -8.70 -15.80 -9.04
N LEU A 213 -9.15 -14.67 -8.49
CA LEU A 213 -8.36 -13.44 -8.44
C LEU A 213 -7.42 -13.42 -7.23
N PRO A 214 -6.27 -12.74 -7.33
CA PRO A 214 -5.38 -12.53 -6.19
C PRO A 214 -6.12 -11.85 -5.03
N GLY A 215 -5.87 -12.30 -3.79
CA GLY A 215 -6.48 -11.74 -2.58
C GLY A 215 -6.22 -10.24 -2.39
N ALA A 216 -5.06 -9.77 -2.88
CA ALA A 216 -4.72 -8.36 -3.05
C ALA A 216 -3.80 -8.18 -4.26
N ALA A 217 -3.82 -7.00 -4.88
CA ALA A 217 -2.96 -6.65 -6.01
C ALA A 217 -2.83 -5.12 -6.14
N ILE A 218 -1.92 -4.68 -7.01
CA ILE A 218 -1.92 -3.30 -7.52
C ILE A 218 -2.23 -3.34 -9.02
N LEU A 219 -3.39 -2.80 -9.39
CA LEU A 219 -3.79 -2.67 -10.78
C LEU A 219 -3.18 -1.40 -11.36
N ASP A 220 -2.53 -1.58 -12.50
CA ASP A 220 -2.01 -0.50 -13.31
C ASP A 220 -3.09 0.00 -14.28
N ARG A 221 -3.22 1.33 -14.41
CA ARG A 221 -4.12 1.97 -15.38
C ARG A 221 -3.76 1.66 -16.83
N ASP A 222 -2.54 1.26 -17.11
CA ASP A 222 -2.12 0.84 -18.46
C ASP A 222 -2.64 -0.57 -18.80
N ASN A 223 -3.09 -1.36 -17.82
CA ASN A 223 -3.78 -2.62 -18.07
C ASN A 223 -5.17 -2.32 -18.68
N PRO A 224 -5.49 -2.73 -19.92
CA PRO A 224 -6.76 -2.38 -20.57
C PRO A 224 -8.00 -2.85 -19.80
N ARG A 225 -7.87 -3.86 -18.93
CA ARG A 225 -8.94 -4.42 -18.11
C ARG A 225 -9.04 -3.81 -16.71
N TRP A 226 -8.27 -2.77 -16.39
CA TRP A 226 -8.23 -2.21 -15.03
C TRP A 226 -9.64 -1.84 -14.52
N ARG A 227 -10.50 -1.27 -15.35
CA ARG A 227 -11.89 -0.91 -14.97
C ARG A 227 -12.74 -2.13 -14.62
N GLU A 228 -12.70 -3.16 -15.48
CA GLU A 228 -13.43 -4.41 -15.25
C GLU A 228 -12.95 -5.09 -13.96
N LEU A 229 -11.64 -5.07 -13.72
CA LEU A 229 -11.04 -5.67 -12.53
C LEU A 229 -11.41 -4.91 -11.26
N LEU A 230 -11.51 -3.58 -11.27
CA LEU A 230 -11.91 -2.80 -10.09
C LEU A 230 -13.25 -3.28 -9.51
N ASP A 231 -14.23 -3.60 -10.35
CA ASP A 231 -15.56 -4.02 -9.92
C ASP A 231 -15.54 -5.40 -9.23
N LYS A 232 -14.48 -6.18 -9.42
CA LYS A 232 -14.29 -7.51 -8.81
C LYS A 232 -13.61 -7.47 -7.45
N TYR A 233 -13.28 -6.29 -6.93
CA TYR A 233 -12.66 -6.11 -5.62
C TYR A 233 -13.54 -5.27 -4.71
N SER A 234 -13.63 -5.64 -3.43
CA SER A 234 -14.40 -4.89 -2.42
C SER A 234 -13.67 -3.65 -1.92
N LEU A 235 -12.34 -3.71 -1.82
CA LEU A 235 -11.48 -2.60 -1.43
C LEU A 235 -10.76 -2.05 -2.66
N VAL A 236 -10.81 -0.73 -2.84
CA VAL A 236 -10.04 -0.03 -3.88
C VAL A 236 -9.48 1.27 -3.30
N ILE A 237 -8.18 1.49 -3.49
CA ILE A 237 -7.50 2.74 -3.14
C ILE A 237 -6.68 3.20 -4.35
N GLN A 238 -6.94 4.41 -4.84
CA GLN A 238 -6.24 4.98 -5.99
C GLN A 238 -5.23 6.03 -5.54
N ASN A 239 -4.01 5.97 -6.09
CA ASN A 239 -3.04 7.03 -5.93
C ASN A 239 -2.04 7.10 -7.11
N TYR A 240 -1.03 7.95 -7.01
CA TYR A 240 0.00 8.07 -8.02
C TYR A 240 0.81 6.78 -8.17
N ARG A 241 1.04 6.42 -9.42
CA ARG A 241 1.92 5.32 -9.82
C ARG A 241 3.33 5.87 -9.99
N MET A 242 4.30 5.35 -9.24
CA MET A 242 5.73 5.70 -9.38
C MET A 242 6.39 4.82 -10.43
N THR A 243 6.05 3.53 -10.44
CA THR A 243 6.52 2.54 -11.42
C THR A 243 5.35 1.71 -11.94
N GLY A 244 5.42 1.29 -13.21
CA GLY A 244 4.49 0.33 -13.79
C GLY A 244 5.02 -1.10 -13.77
N GLU A 245 4.21 -2.04 -14.27
CA GLU A 245 4.56 -3.47 -14.38
C GLU A 245 5.84 -3.73 -15.18
N ASP A 246 6.13 -2.86 -16.16
CA ASP A 246 7.35 -2.88 -16.98
C ASP A 246 8.60 -2.37 -16.24
N ARG A 247 8.48 -2.08 -14.94
CA ARG A 247 9.54 -1.58 -14.06
C ARG A 247 10.15 -0.28 -14.56
N ARG A 248 9.38 0.57 -15.27
CA ARG A 248 9.81 1.92 -15.64
C ARG A 248 9.36 2.95 -14.60
N VAL A 249 10.27 3.86 -14.26
CA VAL A 249 9.93 5.02 -13.42
C VAL A 249 9.17 6.04 -14.26
N LEU A 250 8.01 6.46 -13.78
CA LEU A 250 7.09 7.35 -14.51
C LEU A 250 7.18 8.81 -14.06
N TRP A 251 7.81 9.06 -12.93
CA TRP A 251 8.00 10.40 -12.39
C TRP A 251 9.28 11.01 -12.94
N SER A 252 9.27 12.31 -13.17
CA SER A 252 10.45 13.05 -13.64
C SER A 252 11.35 13.45 -12.46
N PRO A 253 12.67 13.61 -12.71
CA PRO A 253 13.59 14.14 -11.72
C PRO A 253 13.35 15.63 -11.41
N GLY A 254 13.96 16.13 -10.32
CA GLY A 254 13.92 17.52 -9.86
C GLY A 254 12.76 17.82 -8.90
N GLY A 255 12.16 16.79 -8.31
CA GLY A 255 11.07 16.95 -7.35
C GLY A 255 11.52 17.46 -5.96
N PRO A 256 10.57 17.90 -5.12
CA PRO A 256 10.84 18.16 -3.71
C PRO A 256 11.23 16.86 -2.98
N HIS A 257 11.94 17.03 -1.85
CA HIS A 257 12.34 15.93 -0.99
C HIS A 257 11.35 15.74 0.16
N TYR A 258 10.88 14.51 0.34
CA TYR A 258 9.96 14.15 1.39
C TYR A 258 10.31 12.79 1.97
N ALA A 259 9.99 12.55 3.24
CA ALA A 259 9.81 11.18 3.69
C ALA A 259 8.67 10.55 2.85
N ILE A 260 8.73 9.24 2.62
CA ILE A 260 7.84 8.57 1.66
C ILE A 260 7.21 7.35 2.31
N SER A 261 5.90 7.21 2.15
CA SER A 261 5.19 5.95 2.29
C SER A 261 4.66 5.53 0.92
N ALA A 262 4.90 4.28 0.55
CA ALA A 262 4.47 3.68 -0.71
C ALA A 262 3.99 2.25 -0.49
N VAL A 263 3.11 1.78 -1.37
CA VAL A 263 2.63 0.39 -1.42
C VAL A 263 3.05 -0.19 -2.76
N ALA A 264 3.63 -1.38 -2.76
CA ALA A 264 4.05 -2.05 -3.98
C ALA A 264 3.55 -3.49 -4.04
N GLN A 265 3.60 -4.08 -5.23
CA GLN A 265 3.45 -5.51 -5.42
C GLN A 265 4.75 -6.08 -5.99
N ASP A 266 5.25 -7.19 -5.43
CA ASP A 266 6.40 -7.89 -5.97
C ASP A 266 6.01 -8.90 -7.07
N GLY A 267 7.01 -9.48 -7.74
CA GLY A 267 6.77 -10.45 -8.81
C GLY A 267 6.19 -11.79 -8.37
N GLU A 268 6.11 -12.07 -7.05
CA GLU A 268 5.46 -13.26 -6.50
C GLU A 268 4.02 -12.96 -6.03
N GLY A 269 3.59 -11.70 -6.11
CA GLY A 269 2.27 -11.26 -5.71
C GLY A 269 2.16 -10.88 -4.24
N HIS A 270 3.26 -10.80 -3.49
CA HIS A 270 3.24 -10.22 -2.16
C HIS A 270 3.02 -8.72 -2.24
N ILE A 271 2.39 -8.17 -1.19
CA ILE A 271 2.25 -6.73 -1.03
C ILE A 271 3.38 -6.22 -0.16
N LEU A 272 3.98 -5.11 -0.58
CA LEU A 272 5.04 -4.44 0.16
C LEU A 272 4.52 -3.12 0.71
N PHE A 273 4.66 -2.91 2.02
CA PHE A 273 4.58 -1.57 2.60
C PHE A 273 5.99 -1.00 2.69
N LEU A 274 6.22 0.12 2.02
CA LEU A 274 7.52 0.74 1.87
C LEU A 274 7.52 2.08 2.59
N HIS A 275 8.50 2.30 3.45
CA HIS A 275 8.66 3.56 4.17
C HIS A 275 10.10 4.04 4.16
N CYS A 276 10.32 5.27 3.72
CA CYS A 276 11.58 5.98 3.85
C CYS A 276 11.40 7.13 4.85
N HIS A 277 12.17 7.06 5.93
CA HIS A 277 12.09 8.01 7.04
C HIS A 277 12.68 9.39 6.67
N GLN A 278 13.83 9.38 6.00
CA GLN A 278 14.55 10.59 5.59
C GLN A 278 13.91 11.22 4.34
N PRO A 279 13.96 12.56 4.22
CA PRO A 279 13.53 13.23 3.00
C PRO A 279 14.39 12.87 1.79
N VAL A 280 13.76 12.26 0.78
CA VAL A 280 14.39 11.87 -0.48
C VAL A 280 13.56 12.36 -1.66
N GLU A 281 14.20 12.48 -2.83
CA GLU A 281 13.49 12.75 -4.07
C GLU A 281 12.73 11.50 -4.54
N ALA A 282 11.44 11.65 -4.85
CA ALA A 282 10.57 10.53 -5.24
C ALA A 282 11.05 9.77 -6.50
N HIS A 283 11.63 10.47 -7.49
CA HIS A 283 12.21 9.82 -8.66
C HIS A 283 13.43 8.97 -8.29
N ALA A 284 14.34 9.49 -7.45
CA ALA A 284 15.50 8.74 -6.97
C ALA A 284 15.06 7.51 -6.15
N PHE A 285 14.11 7.68 -5.24
CA PHE A 285 13.50 6.60 -4.47
C PHE A 285 12.92 5.49 -5.36
N ALA A 286 12.13 5.85 -6.38
CA ALA A 286 11.56 4.89 -7.32
C ALA A 286 12.64 4.11 -8.08
N ARG A 287 13.70 4.78 -8.56
CA ARG A 287 14.81 4.11 -9.23
C ARG A 287 15.51 3.13 -8.31
N GLN A 288 15.81 3.53 -7.08
CA GLN A 288 16.56 2.69 -6.16
C GLN A 288 15.79 1.46 -5.71
N ILE A 289 14.48 1.58 -5.45
CA ILE A 289 13.60 0.42 -5.14
C ILE A 289 13.72 -0.68 -6.19
N LEU A 290 13.84 -0.30 -7.47
CA LEU A 290 13.95 -1.27 -8.56
C LEU A 290 15.29 -2.02 -8.58
N HIS A 291 16.33 -1.50 -7.93
CA HIS A 291 17.63 -2.16 -7.82
C HIS A 291 17.77 -3.00 -6.53
N LEU A 292 16.89 -2.78 -5.55
CA LEU A 292 16.85 -3.59 -4.35
C LEU A 292 16.30 -4.99 -4.65
N PRO A 293 16.66 -6.02 -3.84
CA PRO A 293 16.18 -7.38 -4.01
C PRO A 293 14.73 -7.54 -3.48
N LEU A 294 13.86 -6.57 -3.78
CA LEU A 294 12.45 -6.58 -3.46
C LEU A 294 11.61 -7.21 -4.57
N ASN A 295 12.15 -7.28 -5.80
CA ASN A 295 11.42 -7.65 -7.01
C ASN A 295 10.12 -6.84 -7.21
N ALA A 296 10.12 -5.58 -6.74
CA ALA A 296 8.97 -4.67 -6.87
C ALA A 296 8.65 -4.39 -8.34
N ARG A 297 7.36 -4.50 -8.68
CA ARG A 297 6.81 -4.29 -10.02
C ARG A 297 6.13 -2.93 -10.08
N THR A 298 4.88 -2.89 -9.64
CA THR A 298 4.10 -1.66 -9.56
C THR A 298 4.27 -1.05 -8.16
N VAL A 299 4.70 0.21 -8.11
CA VAL A 299 4.87 0.99 -6.88
C VAL A 299 3.90 2.16 -6.89
N MET A 300 3.03 2.23 -5.88
CA MET A 300 2.05 3.27 -5.67
C MET A 300 2.50 4.18 -4.51
N TYR A 301 2.70 5.46 -4.80
CA TYR A 301 2.98 6.46 -3.76
C TYR A 301 1.70 6.71 -2.97
N VAL A 302 1.74 6.61 -1.63
CA VAL A 302 0.55 6.83 -0.80
C VAL A 302 0.56 8.14 -0.03
N GLU A 303 1.68 8.50 0.59
CA GLU A 303 1.79 9.73 1.39
C GLU A 303 3.25 10.17 1.54
N GLY A 304 3.46 11.46 1.86
CA GLY A 304 4.77 12.03 2.11
C GLY A 304 4.90 12.88 3.36
N GLY A 305 6.12 13.37 3.56
CA GLY A 305 6.43 14.36 4.60
C GLY A 305 6.21 13.82 6.01
N ALA A 306 5.76 14.69 6.92
CA ALA A 306 5.53 14.31 8.32
C ALA A 306 4.41 13.28 8.51
N GLN A 307 3.52 13.12 7.53
CA GLN A 307 2.38 12.21 7.61
C GLN A 307 2.70 10.80 7.12
N ALA A 308 3.79 10.62 6.35
CA ALA A 308 4.23 9.30 5.92
C ALA A 308 4.58 8.46 7.15
N GLY A 309 4.00 7.27 7.27
CA GLY A 309 4.36 6.36 8.34
C GLY A 309 4.15 4.90 7.98
N LEU A 310 4.64 4.03 8.86
CA LEU A 310 4.49 2.59 8.81
C LEU A 310 4.41 2.03 10.23
N LEU A 311 3.38 1.23 10.49
CA LEU A 311 3.23 0.46 11.71
C LEU A 311 3.46 -1.03 11.42
N VAL A 312 4.19 -1.68 12.33
CA VAL A 312 4.34 -3.13 12.41
C VAL A 312 4.02 -3.58 13.83
N ARG A 313 3.17 -4.60 13.96
CA ARG A 313 2.71 -5.22 15.21
C ARG A 313 2.68 -6.74 15.04
N SER A 314 3.78 -7.40 15.40
CA SER A 314 3.85 -8.84 15.60
C SER A 314 4.06 -9.17 17.08
N ALA A 315 4.08 -10.46 17.42
CA ALA A 315 4.46 -10.91 18.77
C ALA A 315 5.92 -10.55 19.12
N THR A 316 6.78 -10.44 18.12
CA THR A 316 8.23 -10.24 18.27
C THR A 316 8.66 -8.77 18.11
N LEU A 317 7.86 -7.95 17.41
CA LEU A 317 8.19 -6.57 17.11
C LEU A 317 6.94 -5.68 17.13
N ARG A 318 7.03 -4.58 17.87
CA ARG A 318 6.09 -3.46 17.79
C ARG A 318 6.84 -2.18 17.48
N ARG A 319 6.60 -1.61 16.30
CA ARG A 319 7.32 -0.42 15.82
C ARG A 319 6.40 0.45 14.97
N GLU A 320 6.38 1.74 15.26
CA GLU A 320 5.76 2.76 14.43
C GLU A 320 6.86 3.70 13.93
N LEU A 321 6.92 3.87 12.62
CA LEU A 321 7.82 4.77 11.91
C LEU A 321 7.02 5.96 11.42
N ALA A 322 7.58 7.15 11.58
CA ALA A 322 7.01 8.40 11.10
C ALA A 322 8.04 9.12 10.24
N GLY A 323 7.59 9.82 9.20
CA GLY A 323 8.42 10.58 8.30
C GLY A 323 8.89 11.89 8.92
N ILE A 324 10.07 12.35 8.50
CA ILE A 324 10.57 13.68 8.87
C ILE A 324 10.10 14.71 7.83
N SER A 325 9.78 15.92 8.31
CA SER A 325 9.70 17.12 7.47
C SER A 325 10.53 18.26 8.07
N ALA A 326 11.05 19.14 7.22
CA ALA A 326 11.86 20.30 7.65
C ALA A 326 11.11 21.21 8.64
N THR A 327 9.79 21.35 8.47
CA THR A 327 8.93 22.13 9.38
C THR A 327 8.58 21.37 10.66
N GLY A 328 8.41 20.04 10.61
CA GLY A 328 8.08 19.22 11.78
C GLY A 328 9.26 19.05 12.77
N PHE A 329 10.49 19.04 12.26
CA PHE A 329 11.70 18.95 13.09
C PHE A 329 11.89 20.18 13.98
N LEU A 330 11.66 21.38 13.43
CA LEU A 330 11.91 22.65 14.13
C LEU A 330 10.80 23.06 15.11
N VAL A 331 9.56 22.61 14.91
CA VAL A 331 8.39 23.14 15.64
C VAL A 331 7.86 22.18 16.70
N THR A 332 7.96 20.86 16.51
CA THR A 332 7.17 19.91 17.33
C THR A 332 7.94 18.72 17.91
N GLY A 333 9.20 18.50 17.52
CA GLY A 333 9.95 17.32 17.98
C GLY A 333 9.24 16.01 17.63
N ASN A 334 9.21 15.63 16.35
CA ASN A 334 8.69 14.35 15.84
C ASN A 334 7.41 13.82 16.54
N LEU A 335 6.36 14.65 16.63
CA LEU A 335 5.03 14.14 16.97
C LEU A 335 4.58 13.14 15.87
N ARG A 336 4.12 11.96 16.29
CA ARG A 336 3.53 10.98 15.38
C ARG A 336 2.30 11.59 14.74
N ALA A 337 2.29 11.69 13.41
CA ALA A 337 1.18 12.28 12.70
C ALA A 337 -0.09 11.44 12.89
N ALA A 338 -1.17 12.11 13.28
CA ALA A 338 -2.50 11.55 13.16
C ALA A 338 -2.93 11.61 11.69
N VAL A 339 -3.49 10.51 11.18
CA VAL A 339 -3.91 10.37 9.79
C VAL A 339 -5.35 9.86 9.73
N PRO A 340 -6.15 10.30 8.74
CA PRO A 340 -7.56 9.95 8.69
C PRO A 340 -7.84 8.57 8.11
N ASN A 341 -6.94 8.06 7.26
CA ASN A 341 -7.18 6.83 6.50
C ASN A 341 -5.90 5.98 6.46
N VAL A 342 -6.02 4.70 6.81
CA VAL A 342 -4.93 3.74 6.74
C VAL A 342 -5.32 2.50 5.94
N LEU A 343 -4.36 1.99 5.19
CA LEU A 343 -4.40 0.63 4.68
C LEU A 343 -3.81 -0.27 5.76
N GLY A 344 -4.69 -1.03 6.41
CA GLY A 344 -4.38 -1.98 7.46
C GLY A 344 -4.23 -3.39 6.93
N VAL A 345 -3.50 -4.20 7.69
CA VAL A 345 -3.28 -5.63 7.47
C VAL A 345 -3.79 -6.37 8.69
N ARG A 346 -4.69 -7.34 8.50
CA ARG A 346 -5.25 -8.16 9.57
C ARG A 346 -4.92 -9.62 9.31
N ARG A 347 -4.57 -10.35 10.37
CA ARG A 347 -4.33 -11.80 10.28
C ARG A 347 -5.62 -12.48 9.84
N LYS A 348 -5.52 -13.39 8.86
CA LYS A 348 -6.63 -14.31 8.59
C LYS A 348 -6.76 -15.27 9.74
N ALA A 349 -7.99 -15.66 10.05
CA ALA A 349 -8.20 -16.81 10.91
C ALA A 349 -7.47 -18.00 10.30
N ALA A 350 -6.71 -18.74 11.12
CA ALA A 350 -6.11 -19.98 10.66
C ALA A 350 -7.21 -20.84 10.02
N PRO A 351 -6.97 -21.45 8.85
CA PRO A 351 -7.89 -22.44 8.31
C PRO A 351 -8.15 -23.47 9.42
N ALA A 352 -9.43 -23.68 9.78
CA ALA A 352 -9.77 -24.77 10.69
C ALA A 352 -9.10 -26.05 10.14
N PRO A 353 -8.41 -26.84 10.97
CA PRO A 353 -7.82 -28.09 10.49
C PRO A 353 -8.95 -28.88 9.84
N ALA A 354 -8.78 -29.21 8.56
CA ALA A 354 -9.72 -30.06 7.85
C ALA A 354 -9.90 -31.30 8.73
N ALA A 355 -11.15 -31.59 9.11
CA ALA A 355 -11.49 -32.80 9.81
C ALA A 355 -11.06 -33.97 8.91
N SER A 356 -9.85 -34.47 9.13
CA SER A 356 -9.34 -35.69 8.54
C SER A 356 -10.31 -36.77 9.00
N GLY A 357 -11.15 -37.23 8.07
CA GLY A 357 -12.13 -38.27 8.29
C GLY A 357 -11.43 -39.46 8.93
N MET A 358 -11.77 -39.72 10.20
CA MET A 358 -11.60 -41.04 10.79
C MET A 358 -12.59 -41.97 10.08
N HIS A 359 -12.21 -42.49 8.91
CA HIS A 359 -12.66 -43.80 8.51
C HIS A 359 -11.86 -44.80 9.35
N GLY A 360 -12.40 -45.12 10.53
CA GLY A 360 -12.01 -46.32 11.25
C GLY A 360 -12.48 -47.52 10.44
N GLU A 361 -11.54 -48.26 9.87
CA GLU A 361 -11.74 -49.65 9.47
C GLU A 361 -12.18 -50.44 10.71
N SER A 362 -13.48 -50.71 10.81
CA SER A 362 -13.98 -51.78 11.68
C SER A 362 -13.95 -53.08 10.89
N THR A 363 -12.98 -53.93 11.22
CA THR A 363 -12.99 -55.35 10.90
C THR A 363 -14.23 -56.00 11.51
N GLY A 364 -14.99 -56.73 10.70
CA GLY A 364 -16.22 -57.38 11.13
C GLY A 364 -16.63 -58.48 10.15
N SER A 365 -15.90 -59.59 10.22
CA SER A 365 -16.25 -60.89 9.64
C SER A 365 -17.60 -61.37 10.18
N ALA A 366 -18.58 -61.56 9.29
CA ALA A 366 -19.86 -62.18 9.59
C ALA A 366 -19.82 -63.65 9.14
N GLU A 367 -19.86 -64.57 10.10
CA GLU A 367 -20.15 -65.98 9.86
C GLU A 367 -21.24 -66.44 10.83
N ALA A 368 -22.29 -67.01 10.22
CA ALA A 368 -23.37 -67.86 10.71
C ALA A 368 -23.77 -67.82 12.19
N ASP A 369 -25.06 -67.53 12.45
CA ASP A 369 -25.80 -68.43 13.34
C ASP A 369 -27.29 -68.54 12.98
N SER A 370 -27.79 -69.74 13.23
CA SER A 370 -29.04 -70.37 12.86
C SER A 370 -30.09 -70.14 13.94
N ALA A 371 -31.35 -70.03 13.55
CA ALA A 371 -32.52 -69.97 14.44
C ALA A 371 -32.65 -71.21 15.37
N PRO A 372 -33.42 -71.13 16.47
CA PRO A 372 -34.85 -71.45 16.33
C PRO A 372 -35.87 -70.66 17.22
N VAL A 373 -37.03 -70.37 16.61
CA VAL A 373 -38.43 -70.68 17.01
C VAL A 373 -39.00 -70.33 18.42
N ARG A 374 -40.16 -69.62 18.36
CA ARG A 374 -41.33 -69.46 19.31
C ARG A 374 -41.04 -68.82 20.69
N GLU A 375 -41.86 -67.93 21.24
CA GLU A 375 -43.33 -67.91 21.36
C GLU A 375 -43.82 -66.50 21.81
N THR A 376 -44.97 -66.05 21.33
CA THR A 376 -45.80 -64.94 21.89
C THR A 376 -46.80 -65.60 22.89
N PRO A 377 -47.44 -64.95 23.90
CA PRO A 377 -47.93 -63.55 23.91
C PRO A 377 -48.01 -62.82 25.27
N GLN A 378 -48.27 -61.50 25.26
CA GLN A 378 -49.37 -60.80 25.98
C GLN A 378 -49.15 -59.28 26.15
N ARG A 379 -50.13 -58.51 25.67
CA ARG A 379 -50.61 -57.20 26.19
C ARG A 379 -51.58 -57.45 27.37
N PRO A 380 -52.08 -56.48 28.16
CA PRO A 380 -52.21 -55.01 27.94
C PRO A 380 -51.69 -54.19 29.15
N ASP A 381 -51.63 -52.86 29.19
CA ASP A 381 -52.74 -51.88 29.42
C ASP A 381 -52.02 -50.51 29.58
N SER A 382 -52.36 -49.44 28.86
CA SER A 382 -53.48 -48.48 29.05
C SER A 382 -52.99 -47.10 29.53
N ALA A 383 -53.51 -46.08 28.85
CA ALA A 383 -53.83 -44.73 29.31
C ALA A 383 -52.72 -43.67 29.51
N GLN A 384 -52.68 -42.79 28.50
CA GLN A 384 -52.44 -41.34 28.51
C GLN A 384 -53.37 -40.58 29.50
N PRO A 385 -53.14 -39.28 29.83
CA PRO A 385 -52.81 -38.15 28.92
C PRO A 385 -51.37 -37.64 28.95
#